data_AF-I4BZA4-F1
#
_entry.id   AF-I4BZA4-F1
#
_cell.length_a   1.000
_cell.length_b   1.000
_cell.length_c   1.000
_cell.angle_alpha   90.00
_cell.angle_beta   90.00
_cell.angle_gamma   90.00
#
_symmetry.space_group_name_H-M   'P 1'
#
loop_
_entity.id
_entity.type
_entity.pdbx_description
1 polymer ?
#
loop_
_entity_poly.entity_id
_entity_poly.type
_entity_poly.pdbx_seq_one_letter_code
_entity_poly.pdbx_strand_id
1 'polypeptide(L)'
;MSCGGIFCEEALRSLNCYLADPNSKLVRDISNVIKKYGSPSEINERACEARKVPNLLQRLSRINSPYLKDLEWLMEQKDRRAFVSLSEFRAKVLGEKASSMQFDESTAVTLEISALQYFPWFISEAKRAIEKRELMPGRYIRVRNMREQEHDNGDIMAVAAATQIAGASWVETLDTKGTDGSNIHLGGPQTLTGYFTGVGQPNDHPVQWVDEYLYYATNYGVREVLNVNPGSVLAGMMLYRLGVDIKFKISVFMGTDNLYYLFIIFALAKMLAREDGSTALSGINVSNSVNAKTLLAMAQMRRDLGLEDKVRIEHHITEAYKSIVIQPYCRRDDLLLAVEHGIPNISAKHEGGDPEDEVKLDHPSDILDYFRAKAEVEEAGDLEKLEQNYIYKHIALNRTAEELTKRGFSFVAATGLHSR
;
A
#
# COMPACT_ATOMS: atom_id res chain seq x y z
N MET A 1 34.92 21.05 7.09
CA MET A 1 34.52 21.34 5.70
C MET A 1 33.43 22.39 5.78
N SER A 2 33.64 23.56 5.20
CA SER A 2 32.64 24.64 5.19
C SER A 2 31.39 24.18 4.45
N CYS A 3 30.21 24.62 4.90
CA CYS A 3 28.90 24.35 4.31
C CYS A 3 28.71 25.03 2.93
N GLY A 4 29.60 24.77 1.97
CA GLY A 4 29.29 24.96 0.57
C GLY A 4 28.29 23.88 0.16
N GLY A 5 27.24 24.23 -0.58
CA GLY A 5 26.28 23.27 -1.09
C GLY A 5 26.98 22.18 -1.94
N ILE A 6 26.56 20.92 -1.77
CA ILE A 6 27.10 19.78 -2.55
C ILE A 6 26.54 19.81 -3.99
N PHE A 7 25.26 20.15 -4.16
CA PHE A 7 24.64 20.26 -5.47
C PHE A 7 25.00 21.58 -6.15
N CYS A 8 25.33 21.50 -7.44
CA CYS A 8 25.50 22.67 -8.29
C CYS A 8 24.14 23.32 -8.59
N GLU A 9 23.96 24.57 -8.20
CA GLU A 9 22.71 25.32 -8.42
C GLU A 9 22.35 25.44 -9.90
N GLU A 10 23.36 25.65 -10.76
CA GLU A 10 23.15 25.73 -12.21
C GLU A 10 22.69 24.39 -12.80
N ALA A 11 23.23 23.27 -12.31
CA ALA A 11 22.78 21.94 -12.70
C ALA A 11 21.32 21.71 -12.30
N LEU A 12 20.93 22.04 -11.07
CA LEU A 12 19.54 21.94 -10.62
C LEU A 12 18.60 22.84 -11.43
N ARG A 13 19.03 24.07 -11.75
CA ARG A 13 18.27 24.98 -12.61
C ARG A 13 18.08 24.40 -14.00
N SER A 14 19.12 23.79 -14.59
CA SER A 14 19.04 23.18 -15.92
C SER A 14 18.04 22.02 -15.97
N LEU A 15 18.00 21.16 -14.94
CA LEU A 15 17.02 20.08 -14.80
C LEU A 15 15.60 20.64 -14.70
N ASN A 16 15.40 21.68 -13.87
CA ASN A 16 14.11 22.33 -13.74
C ASN A 16 13.66 22.98 -15.05
N CYS A 17 14.55 23.67 -15.78
CA CYS A 17 14.24 24.24 -17.09
C CYS A 17 13.81 23.17 -18.09
N TYR A 18 14.47 22.00 -18.10
CA TYR A 18 14.09 20.90 -18.98
C TYR A 18 12.68 20.34 -18.65
N LEU A 19 12.32 20.25 -17.36
CA LEU A 19 10.99 19.79 -16.94
C LEU A 19 9.92 20.89 -16.99
N ALA A 20 10.31 22.16 -17.12
CA ALA A 20 9.40 23.28 -17.31
C ALA A 20 9.10 23.57 -18.79
N ASP A 21 9.95 23.08 -19.72
CA ASP A 21 9.72 23.26 -21.15
C ASP A 21 8.58 22.36 -21.65
N PRO A 22 7.45 22.92 -22.12
CA PRO A 22 6.34 22.13 -22.67
C PRO A 22 6.71 21.31 -23.92
N ASN A 23 7.83 21.63 -24.58
CA ASN A 23 8.34 20.89 -25.74
C ASN A 23 9.26 19.73 -25.35
N SER A 24 9.67 19.62 -24.08
CA SER A 24 10.38 18.45 -23.57
C SER A 24 9.54 17.21 -23.78
N LYS A 25 10.15 16.12 -24.26
CA LYS A 25 9.43 14.86 -24.52
C LYS A 25 8.69 14.36 -23.27
N LEU A 26 9.33 14.41 -22.11
CA LEU A 26 8.75 13.91 -20.85
C LEU A 26 7.50 14.71 -20.46
N VAL A 27 7.58 16.03 -20.54
CA VAL A 27 6.49 16.93 -20.18
C VAL A 27 5.35 16.82 -21.20
N ARG A 28 5.68 16.83 -22.49
CA ARG A 28 4.70 16.76 -23.57
C ARG A 28 3.92 15.45 -23.52
N ASP A 29 4.60 14.32 -23.32
CA ASP A 29 3.95 13.00 -23.33
C ASP A 29 2.97 12.88 -22.16
N ILE A 30 3.37 13.23 -20.92
CA ILE A 30 2.47 13.26 -19.76
C ILE A 30 1.31 14.26 -19.97
N SER A 31 1.61 15.47 -20.45
CA SER A 31 0.59 16.50 -20.68
C SER A 31 -0.43 16.07 -21.73
N ASN A 32 0.00 15.35 -22.77
CA ASN A 32 -0.90 14.83 -23.80
C ASN A 32 -1.84 13.76 -23.23
N VAL A 33 -1.37 12.92 -22.30
CA VAL A 33 -2.23 11.96 -21.61
C VAL A 33 -3.23 12.69 -20.72
N ILE A 34 -2.80 13.66 -19.91
CA ILE A 34 -3.70 14.46 -19.05
C ILE A 34 -4.85 15.07 -19.87
N LYS A 35 -4.55 15.68 -21.02
CA LYS A 35 -5.54 16.29 -21.91
C LYS A 35 -6.64 15.33 -22.39
N LYS A 36 -6.37 14.01 -22.46
CA LYS A 36 -7.40 13.00 -22.79
C LYS A 36 -8.49 12.91 -21.71
N TYR A 37 -8.16 13.21 -20.46
CA TYR A 37 -9.05 13.09 -19.30
C TYR A 37 -9.65 14.42 -18.83
N GLY A 38 -9.09 15.55 -19.28
CA GLY A 38 -9.52 16.90 -18.93
C GLY A 38 -8.40 17.72 -18.29
N SER A 39 -8.76 18.81 -17.64
CA SER A 39 -7.87 19.57 -16.76
C SER A 39 -7.60 18.79 -15.46
N PRO A 40 -6.49 19.08 -14.76
CA PRO A 40 -6.22 18.46 -13.45
C PRO A 40 -7.36 18.62 -12.43
N SER A 41 -8.07 19.76 -12.42
CA SER A 41 -9.22 19.97 -11.53
C SER A 41 -10.36 19.01 -11.87
N GLU A 42 -10.73 18.91 -13.16
CA GLU A 42 -11.80 18.00 -13.60
C GLU A 42 -11.43 16.53 -13.31
N ILE A 43 -10.16 16.15 -13.47
CA ILE A 43 -9.67 14.81 -13.11
C ILE A 43 -9.87 14.55 -11.61
N ASN A 44 -9.46 15.49 -10.75
CA ASN A 44 -9.55 15.35 -9.30
C ASN A 44 -11.01 15.32 -8.82
N GLU A 45 -11.87 16.16 -9.40
CA GLU A 45 -13.31 16.19 -9.12
C GLU A 45 -13.97 14.86 -9.52
N ARG A 46 -13.73 14.38 -10.74
CA ARG A 46 -14.23 13.07 -11.21
C ARG A 46 -13.76 11.93 -10.32
N ALA A 47 -12.48 11.93 -9.95
CA ALA A 47 -11.94 10.90 -9.05
C ALA A 47 -12.57 10.96 -7.65
N CYS A 48 -12.84 12.17 -7.13
CA CYS A 48 -13.53 12.34 -5.86
C CYS A 48 -14.98 11.84 -5.91
N GLU A 49 -15.72 12.16 -6.97
CA GLU A 49 -17.10 11.68 -7.15
C GLU A 49 -17.16 10.17 -7.35
N ALA A 50 -16.23 9.59 -8.13
CA ALA A 50 -16.21 8.18 -8.45
C ALA A 50 -16.00 7.29 -7.21
N ARG A 51 -15.22 7.74 -6.20
CA ARG A 51 -14.97 6.97 -4.98
C ARG A 51 -16.03 7.11 -3.89
N LYS A 52 -17.00 8.02 -3.99
CA LYS A 52 -18.01 8.19 -2.93
C LYS A 52 -18.75 6.88 -2.71
N VAL A 53 -18.78 6.41 -1.46
CA VAL A 53 -19.43 5.13 -1.09
C VAL A 53 -20.86 5.02 -1.65
N PRO A 54 -21.75 6.05 -1.54
CA PRO A 54 -23.09 5.97 -2.14
C PRO A 54 -23.08 5.73 -3.66
N ASN A 55 -22.13 6.33 -4.38
CA ASN A 55 -22.01 6.17 -5.83
C ASN A 55 -21.49 4.76 -6.18
N LEU A 56 -20.54 4.23 -5.41
CA LEU A 56 -20.04 2.86 -5.56
C LEU A 56 -21.15 1.83 -5.34
N LEU A 57 -21.92 1.97 -4.24
CA LEU A 57 -23.05 1.08 -3.94
C LEU A 57 -24.13 1.14 -5.02
N GLN A 58 -24.46 2.35 -5.52
CA GLN A 58 -25.42 2.50 -6.61
C GLN A 58 -24.96 1.80 -7.89
N ARG A 59 -23.67 1.91 -8.24
CA ARG A 59 -23.11 1.24 -9.43
C ARG A 59 -23.10 -0.27 -9.27
N LEU A 60 -22.73 -0.79 -8.09
CA LEU A 60 -22.80 -2.21 -7.76
C LEU A 60 -24.23 -2.75 -7.87
N SER A 61 -25.21 -2.00 -7.40
CA SER A 61 -26.64 -2.33 -7.54
C SER A 61 -27.06 -2.41 -9.01
N ARG A 62 -26.67 -1.44 -9.85
CA ARG A 62 -27.02 -1.42 -11.29
C ARG A 62 -26.48 -2.62 -12.06
N ILE A 63 -25.33 -3.16 -11.68
CA ILE A 63 -24.75 -4.36 -12.31
C ILE A 63 -25.20 -5.66 -11.63
N ASN A 64 -26.13 -5.59 -10.67
CA ASN A 64 -26.57 -6.73 -9.85
C ASN A 64 -25.39 -7.48 -9.21
N SER A 65 -24.39 -6.74 -8.73
CA SER A 65 -23.21 -7.35 -8.10
C SER A 65 -23.64 -8.16 -6.86
N PRO A 66 -23.16 -9.41 -6.71
CA PRO A 66 -23.42 -10.20 -5.51
C PRO A 66 -22.81 -9.56 -4.25
N TYR A 67 -21.78 -8.73 -4.41
CA TYR A 67 -21.03 -8.10 -3.33
C TYR A 67 -21.80 -6.99 -2.61
N LEU A 68 -22.88 -6.48 -3.20
CA LEU A 68 -23.69 -5.44 -2.56
C LEU A 68 -24.26 -5.90 -1.20
N LYS A 69 -24.73 -7.15 -1.12
CA LYS A 69 -25.29 -7.70 0.12
C LYS A 69 -24.26 -7.81 1.24
N ASP A 70 -23.03 -8.15 0.90
CA ASP A 70 -21.94 -8.23 1.86
C ASP A 70 -21.52 -6.84 2.37
N LEU A 71 -21.59 -5.81 1.52
CA LEU A 71 -21.37 -4.42 1.93
C LEU A 71 -22.49 -3.91 2.84
N GLU A 72 -23.74 -4.22 2.53
CA GLU A 72 -24.89 -3.92 3.39
C GLU A 72 -24.74 -4.60 4.76
N TRP A 73 -24.34 -5.88 4.77
CA TRP A 73 -24.02 -6.60 5.99
C TRP A 73 -22.90 -5.90 6.77
N LEU A 74 -21.80 -5.52 6.13
CA LEU A 74 -20.67 -4.84 6.78
C LEU A 74 -21.10 -3.51 7.42
N MET A 75 -21.93 -2.73 6.73
CA MET A 75 -22.49 -1.49 7.27
C MET A 75 -23.36 -1.76 8.51
N GLU A 76 -24.22 -2.78 8.46
CA GLU A 76 -25.03 -3.20 9.61
C GLU A 76 -24.14 -3.64 10.80
N GLN A 77 -23.08 -4.40 10.54
CA GLN A 77 -22.12 -4.85 11.57
C GLN A 77 -21.43 -3.67 12.25
N LYS A 78 -21.05 -2.67 11.45
CA LYS A 78 -20.45 -1.43 11.94
C LYS A 78 -21.45 -0.64 12.80
N ASP A 79 -22.67 -0.44 12.31
CA ASP A 79 -23.67 0.38 12.99
C ASP A 79 -24.10 -0.23 14.33
N ARG A 80 -24.19 -1.56 14.40
CA ARG A 80 -24.47 -2.28 15.65
C ARG A 80 -23.26 -2.45 16.57
N ARG A 81 -22.09 -1.91 16.19
CA ARG A 81 -20.80 -2.00 16.91
C ARG A 81 -20.41 -3.45 17.21
N ALA A 82 -20.50 -4.33 16.21
CA ALA A 82 -20.19 -5.76 16.36
C ALA A 82 -18.69 -6.06 16.53
N PHE A 83 -17.83 -5.16 16.03
CA PHE A 83 -16.39 -5.29 16.13
C PHE A 83 -15.91 -4.90 17.53
N VAL A 84 -14.84 -5.56 18.00
CA VAL A 84 -14.23 -5.25 19.30
C VAL A 84 -13.77 -3.79 19.36
N SER A 85 -14.05 -3.08 20.45
CA SER A 85 -13.50 -1.74 20.64
C SER A 85 -12.00 -1.80 20.96
N LEU A 86 -11.26 -0.70 20.79
CA LEU A 86 -9.84 -0.67 21.15
C LEU A 86 -9.64 -0.89 22.66
N SER A 87 -10.52 -0.34 23.49
CA SER A 87 -10.50 -0.56 24.95
C SER A 87 -10.75 -2.02 25.32
N GLU A 88 -11.72 -2.68 24.67
CA GLU A 88 -12.00 -4.10 24.89
C GLU A 88 -10.87 -5.00 24.39
N PHE A 89 -10.25 -4.68 23.25
CA PHE A 89 -9.09 -5.40 22.74
C PHE A 89 -7.93 -5.28 23.73
N ARG A 90 -7.62 -4.07 24.22
CA ARG A 90 -6.58 -3.85 25.22
C ARG A 90 -6.86 -4.60 26.52
N ALA A 91 -8.12 -4.62 26.98
CA ALA A 91 -8.54 -5.41 28.15
C ALA A 91 -8.37 -6.92 27.94
N LYS A 92 -8.68 -7.44 26.74
CA LYS A 92 -8.44 -8.84 26.36
C LYS A 92 -6.95 -9.20 26.46
N VAL A 93 -6.05 -8.28 26.09
CA VAL A 93 -4.59 -8.53 26.07
C VAL A 93 -3.94 -8.34 27.45
N LEU A 94 -4.31 -7.30 28.18
CA LEU A 94 -3.62 -6.86 29.41
C LEU A 94 -4.38 -7.20 30.71
N GLY A 95 -5.64 -7.63 30.61
CA GLY A 95 -6.53 -7.76 31.76
C GLY A 95 -6.73 -6.42 32.46
N GLU A 96 -6.72 -6.44 33.79
CA GLU A 96 -6.94 -5.26 34.64
C GLU A 96 -5.90 -4.13 34.41
N LYS A 97 -4.70 -4.47 33.93
CA LYS A 97 -3.65 -3.47 33.66
C LYS A 97 -4.05 -2.46 32.58
N ALA A 98 -4.95 -2.84 31.67
CA ALA A 98 -5.37 -1.99 30.54
C ALA A 98 -5.89 -0.61 30.98
N SER A 99 -6.61 -0.52 32.12
CA SER A 99 -7.19 0.73 32.61
C SER A 99 -6.16 1.69 33.23
N SER A 100 -4.98 1.17 33.59
CA SER A 100 -3.91 1.93 34.25
C SER A 100 -2.80 2.37 33.28
N MET A 101 -2.76 1.78 32.08
CA MET A 101 -1.74 2.06 31.08
C MET A 101 -2.13 3.25 30.20
N GLN A 102 -1.13 4.09 29.89
CA GLN A 102 -1.23 5.10 28.84
C GLN A 102 -0.67 4.53 27.54
N PHE A 103 -1.31 4.90 26.42
CA PHE A 103 -0.90 4.49 25.09
C PHE A 103 -0.48 5.72 24.29
N ASP A 104 0.76 5.72 23.81
CA ASP A 104 1.27 6.83 23.01
C ASP A 104 0.65 6.82 21.59
N GLU A 105 -0.21 7.80 21.33
CA GLU A 105 -0.87 7.98 20.04
C GLU A 105 0.04 8.70 19.01
N SER A 106 1.11 9.36 19.43
CA SER A 106 2.00 10.12 18.54
C SER A 106 2.84 9.22 17.63
N THR A 107 3.08 7.98 18.07
CA THR A 107 3.86 6.95 17.38
C THR A 107 3.00 5.79 16.89
N ALA A 108 1.67 5.98 16.83
CA ALA A 108 0.73 4.92 16.50
C ALA A 108 1.09 4.20 15.19
N VAL A 109 1.36 2.90 15.28
CA VAL A 109 1.75 2.06 14.14
C VAL A 109 0.54 1.74 13.29
N THR A 110 0.59 1.99 11.98
CA THR A 110 -0.49 1.57 11.08
C THR A 110 -0.44 0.05 10.88
N LEU A 111 -1.53 -0.65 11.19
CA LEU A 111 -1.64 -2.09 10.95
C LEU A 111 -2.00 -2.32 9.48
N GLU A 112 -1.14 -3.02 8.75
CA GLU A 112 -1.23 -3.17 7.30
C GLU A 112 -1.16 -4.63 6.86
N ILE A 113 -2.05 -5.02 5.93
CA ILE A 113 -2.00 -6.30 5.22
C ILE A 113 -1.78 -6.06 3.74
N SER A 114 -0.99 -6.93 3.12
CA SER A 114 -0.83 -6.97 1.68
C SER A 114 -1.53 -8.14 1.01
N ALA A 115 -1.82 -7.95 -0.28
CA ALA A 115 -2.53 -8.85 -1.16
C ALA A 115 -3.96 -9.22 -0.73
N LEU A 116 -4.78 -8.22 -0.42
CA LEU A 116 -6.23 -8.36 -0.49
C LEU A 116 -6.65 -8.46 -1.97
N GLN A 117 -6.64 -9.67 -2.52
CA GLN A 117 -6.88 -9.89 -3.94
C GLN A 117 -8.35 -9.88 -4.31
N TYR A 118 -9.21 -10.48 -3.46
CA TYR A 118 -10.62 -10.67 -3.75
C TYR A 118 -11.48 -10.08 -2.65
N PHE A 119 -12.53 -9.35 -3.02
CA PHE A 119 -13.50 -8.77 -2.08
C PHE A 119 -14.06 -9.78 -1.06
N PRO A 120 -14.43 -11.03 -1.42
CA PRO A 120 -14.89 -12.02 -0.45
C PRO A 120 -13.95 -12.25 0.73
N TRP A 121 -12.63 -12.16 0.51
CA TRP A 121 -11.64 -12.34 1.59
C TRP A 121 -11.71 -11.24 2.65
N PHE A 122 -12.03 -10.01 2.25
CA PHE A 122 -12.28 -8.92 3.21
C PHE A 122 -13.46 -9.24 4.13
N ILE A 123 -14.51 -9.87 3.58
CA ILE A 123 -15.70 -10.25 4.34
C ILE A 123 -15.42 -11.45 5.26
N SER A 124 -14.66 -12.44 4.79
CA SER A 124 -14.19 -13.54 5.62
C SER A 124 -13.34 -13.04 6.80
N GLU A 125 -12.44 -12.09 6.54
CA GLU A 125 -11.64 -11.42 7.56
C GLU A 125 -12.52 -10.64 8.55
N ALA A 126 -13.51 -9.88 8.07
CA ALA A 126 -14.44 -9.14 8.92
C ALA A 126 -15.27 -10.06 9.82
N LYS A 127 -15.79 -11.18 9.27
CA LYS A 127 -16.53 -12.20 10.03
C LYS A 127 -15.65 -12.81 11.11
N ARG A 128 -14.41 -13.18 10.77
CA ARG A 128 -13.43 -13.67 11.72
C ARG A 128 -13.13 -12.64 12.80
N ALA A 129 -12.91 -11.38 12.44
CA ALA A 129 -12.57 -10.31 13.38
C ALA A 129 -13.67 -10.14 14.44
N ILE A 130 -14.93 -10.22 14.04
CA ILE A 130 -16.08 -10.23 14.96
C ILE A 130 -16.06 -11.48 15.85
N GLU A 131 -15.93 -12.67 15.26
CA GLU A 131 -15.98 -13.95 15.98
C GLU A 131 -14.86 -14.08 17.02
N LYS A 132 -13.63 -13.73 16.65
CA LYS A 132 -12.42 -13.88 17.47
C LYS A 132 -12.11 -12.64 18.31
N ARG A 133 -12.90 -11.57 18.16
CA ARG A 133 -12.64 -10.25 18.76
C ARG A 133 -11.22 -9.78 18.42
N GLU A 134 -10.91 -9.82 17.13
CA GLU A 134 -9.66 -9.41 16.50
C GLU A 134 -9.83 -8.04 15.81
N LEU A 135 -8.72 -7.37 15.52
CA LEU A 135 -8.69 -6.08 14.86
C LEU A 135 -8.60 -6.25 13.34
N MET A 136 -9.41 -5.48 12.61
CA MET A 136 -9.28 -5.31 11.17
C MET A 136 -8.16 -4.30 10.85
N PRO A 137 -7.34 -4.54 9.81
CA PRO A 137 -6.27 -3.63 9.37
C PRO A 137 -6.74 -2.19 9.09
N GLY A 138 -5.87 -1.22 9.39
CA GLY A 138 -6.06 0.18 8.99
C GLY A 138 -5.62 0.49 7.56
N ARG A 139 -4.93 -0.45 6.90
CA ARG A 139 -4.42 -0.31 5.54
C ARG A 139 -4.36 -1.64 4.80
N TYR A 140 -4.78 -1.63 3.54
CA TYR A 140 -4.79 -2.79 2.65
C TYR A 140 -4.03 -2.51 1.37
N ILE A 141 -3.21 -3.45 0.93
CA ILE A 141 -2.55 -3.38 -0.37
C ILE A 141 -3.14 -4.44 -1.29
N ARG A 142 -3.41 -4.06 -2.53
CA ARG A 142 -3.96 -4.94 -3.55
C ARG A 142 -2.98 -5.01 -4.71
N VAL A 143 -2.60 -6.23 -5.06
CA VAL A 143 -1.55 -6.53 -6.05
C VAL A 143 -2.06 -7.30 -7.27
N ARG A 144 -3.37 -7.59 -7.26
CA ARG A 144 -4.10 -8.28 -8.33
C ARG A 144 -4.23 -7.40 -9.57
N ASN A 145 -4.32 -8.01 -10.74
CA ASN A 145 -4.51 -7.32 -12.02
C ASN A 145 -5.78 -6.43 -12.02
N MET A 146 -5.64 -5.15 -12.35
CA MET A 146 -6.72 -4.16 -12.30
C MET A 146 -7.84 -4.48 -13.29
N ARG A 147 -7.51 -4.89 -14.51
CA ARG A 147 -8.53 -5.31 -15.50
C ARG A 147 -9.31 -6.52 -15.03
N GLU A 148 -8.68 -7.46 -14.36
CA GLU A 148 -9.34 -8.62 -13.81
C GLU A 148 -10.30 -8.21 -12.68
N GLN A 149 -9.87 -7.35 -11.76
CA GLN A 149 -10.72 -6.79 -10.70
C GLN A 149 -11.91 -6.00 -11.26
N GLU A 150 -11.72 -5.27 -12.36
CA GLU A 150 -12.76 -4.48 -13.03
C GLU A 150 -13.87 -5.37 -13.61
N HIS A 151 -13.51 -6.53 -14.15
CA HIS A 151 -14.46 -7.49 -14.73
C HIS A 151 -15.02 -8.52 -13.73
N ASP A 152 -14.48 -8.57 -12.51
CA ASP A 152 -14.89 -9.52 -11.48
C ASP A 152 -16.08 -8.98 -10.67
N ASN A 153 -17.26 -8.90 -11.30
CA ASN A 153 -18.53 -8.57 -10.63
C ASN A 153 -18.52 -7.25 -9.81
N GLY A 154 -17.67 -6.29 -10.18
CA GLY A 154 -17.51 -5.03 -9.46
C GLY A 154 -16.59 -5.09 -8.23
N ASP A 155 -15.74 -6.10 -8.13
CA ASP A 155 -14.76 -6.30 -7.04
C ASP A 155 -13.97 -5.01 -6.70
N ILE A 156 -13.44 -4.31 -7.70
CA ILE A 156 -12.74 -3.03 -7.52
C ILE A 156 -13.59 -1.97 -6.76
N MET A 157 -14.89 -1.89 -7.07
CA MET A 157 -15.81 -0.96 -6.39
C MET A 157 -16.17 -1.47 -5.00
N ALA A 158 -16.31 -2.79 -4.84
CA ALA A 158 -16.67 -3.39 -3.57
C ALA A 158 -15.55 -3.23 -2.52
N VAL A 159 -14.29 -3.46 -2.89
CA VAL A 159 -13.16 -3.24 -1.98
C VAL A 159 -12.97 -1.75 -1.66
N ALA A 160 -13.12 -0.87 -2.65
CA ALA A 160 -13.08 0.58 -2.41
C ALA A 160 -14.18 1.04 -1.45
N ALA A 161 -15.39 0.48 -1.54
CA ALA A 161 -16.48 0.77 -0.60
C ALA A 161 -16.20 0.19 0.79
N ALA A 162 -15.78 -1.07 0.88
CA ALA A 162 -15.54 -1.77 2.14
C ALA A 162 -14.44 -1.12 2.99
N THR A 163 -13.33 -0.75 2.37
CA THR A 163 -12.20 -0.08 3.05
C THR A 163 -12.62 1.30 3.57
N GLN A 164 -13.41 2.06 2.79
CA GLN A 164 -13.97 3.34 3.25
C GLN A 164 -14.99 3.18 4.38
N ILE A 165 -15.90 2.20 4.30
CA ILE A 165 -16.84 1.87 5.38
C ILE A 165 -16.07 1.53 6.65
N ALA A 166 -15.00 0.75 6.52
CA ALA A 166 -14.14 0.34 7.62
C ALA A 166 -13.23 1.48 8.16
N GLY A 167 -13.14 2.62 7.48
CA GLY A 167 -12.21 3.69 7.85
C GLY A 167 -10.75 3.28 7.72
N ALA A 168 -10.44 2.46 6.71
CA ALA A 168 -9.12 2.01 6.32
C ALA A 168 -8.68 2.66 5.00
N SER A 169 -7.36 2.68 4.75
CA SER A 169 -6.80 3.07 3.45
C SER A 169 -6.55 1.86 2.57
N TRP A 170 -6.50 2.07 1.25
CA TRP A 170 -6.12 1.01 0.31
C TRP A 170 -5.20 1.53 -0.80
N VAL A 171 -4.41 0.62 -1.36
CA VAL A 171 -3.51 0.87 -2.47
C VAL A 171 -3.76 -0.17 -3.56
N GLU A 172 -3.92 0.28 -4.79
CA GLU A 172 -4.04 -0.59 -5.96
C GLU A 172 -2.69 -0.80 -6.66
N THR A 173 -2.58 -1.80 -7.52
CA THR A 173 -1.37 -2.01 -8.32
C THR A 173 -1.74 -2.06 -9.78
N LEU A 174 -1.31 -1.07 -10.56
CA LEU A 174 -1.57 -0.97 -11.99
C LEU A 174 -0.95 -2.13 -12.78
N ASP A 175 -1.57 -2.47 -13.90
CA ASP A 175 -1.20 -3.58 -14.78
C ASP A 175 0.05 -3.26 -15.59
N THR A 176 0.28 -1.99 -15.97
CA THR A 176 1.50 -1.49 -16.64
C THR A 176 2.76 -1.54 -15.77
N LYS A 177 2.88 -2.58 -14.95
CA LYS A 177 4.04 -2.91 -14.13
C LYS A 177 5.08 -3.77 -14.86
N GLY A 178 4.84 -4.25 -16.08
CA GLY A 178 5.81 -5.00 -16.90
C GLY A 178 5.67 -6.53 -16.79
N THR A 179 5.09 -7.02 -15.69
CA THR A 179 4.74 -8.44 -15.50
C THR A 179 3.35 -8.81 -16.02
N ASP A 180 2.71 -7.90 -16.77
CA ASP A 180 1.42 -8.06 -17.45
C ASP A 180 1.51 -8.75 -18.82
N GLY A 181 2.67 -9.31 -19.15
CA GLY A 181 2.95 -9.94 -20.45
C GLY A 181 3.40 -8.95 -21.54
N SER A 182 3.47 -7.66 -21.23
CA SER A 182 3.94 -6.59 -22.13
C SER A 182 5.45 -6.67 -22.39
N ASN A 183 6.24 -7.12 -21.40
CA ASN A 183 7.64 -7.40 -21.62
C ASN A 183 7.80 -8.80 -22.21
N ILE A 184 8.06 -8.88 -23.52
CA ILE A 184 8.27 -10.14 -24.26
C ILE A 184 9.46 -10.96 -23.75
N HIS A 185 10.35 -10.37 -22.96
CA HIS A 185 11.48 -11.05 -22.32
C HIS A 185 11.12 -11.59 -20.93
N LEU A 186 9.99 -11.18 -20.35
CA LEU A 186 9.46 -11.78 -19.14
C LEU A 186 8.57 -12.98 -19.49
N GLY A 187 9.05 -14.17 -19.16
CA GLY A 187 8.34 -15.45 -19.34
C GLY A 187 7.70 -15.99 -18.05
N GLY A 188 7.58 -15.15 -17.02
CA GLY A 188 7.14 -15.53 -15.67
C GLY A 188 8.16 -15.18 -14.59
N PRO A 189 7.89 -15.51 -13.32
CA PRO A 189 8.76 -15.11 -12.21
C PRO A 189 10.22 -15.51 -12.34
N GLN A 190 10.50 -16.63 -13.00
CA GLN A 190 11.85 -17.15 -13.24
C GLN A 190 12.71 -16.18 -14.07
N THR A 191 12.08 -15.32 -14.86
CA THR A 191 12.78 -14.33 -15.71
C THR A 191 13.02 -12.98 -15.02
N LEU A 192 12.47 -12.77 -13.81
CA LEU A 192 12.68 -11.54 -13.04
C LEU A 192 14.13 -11.34 -12.61
N THR A 193 14.93 -12.41 -12.51
CA THR A 193 16.37 -12.32 -12.17
C THR A 193 17.18 -11.49 -13.16
N GLY A 194 16.68 -11.28 -14.38
CA GLY A 194 17.34 -10.42 -15.37
C GLY A 194 17.25 -8.92 -15.06
N TYR A 195 16.44 -8.51 -14.08
CA TYR A 195 16.07 -7.11 -13.86
C TYR A 195 16.32 -6.65 -12.42
N PHE A 196 17.56 -6.73 -11.94
CA PHE A 196 17.90 -6.15 -10.64
C PHE A 196 17.64 -4.62 -10.64
N THR A 197 17.03 -4.10 -9.56
CA THR A 197 16.58 -2.69 -9.36
C THR A 197 15.32 -2.25 -10.12
N GLY A 198 14.55 -3.20 -10.66
CA GLY A 198 13.23 -2.96 -11.22
C GLY A 198 12.56 -4.27 -11.60
N VAL A 199 11.60 -4.21 -12.52
CA VAL A 199 10.93 -5.40 -13.07
C VAL A 199 11.05 -5.47 -14.60
N GLY A 200 11.92 -4.65 -15.19
CA GLY A 200 12.12 -4.62 -16.64
C GLY A 200 10.86 -4.19 -17.40
N GLN A 201 10.48 -2.93 -17.31
CA GLN A 201 9.32 -2.43 -18.06
C GLN A 201 9.71 -1.99 -19.47
N PRO A 202 8.85 -2.20 -20.49
CA PRO A 202 9.03 -1.60 -21.81
C PRO A 202 9.13 -0.06 -21.73
N ASN A 203 9.86 0.55 -22.67
CA ASN A 203 10.27 1.96 -22.60
C ASN A 203 9.11 2.98 -22.49
N ASP A 204 7.94 2.65 -23.05
CA ASP A 204 6.78 3.54 -23.06
C ASP A 204 5.87 3.37 -21.83
N HIS A 205 6.15 2.39 -20.96
CA HIS A 205 5.34 2.10 -19.78
C HIS A 205 5.14 3.28 -18.83
N PRO A 206 6.13 4.16 -18.55
CA PRO A 206 5.87 5.30 -17.68
C PRO A 206 4.71 6.19 -18.15
N VAL A 207 4.53 6.35 -19.46
CA VAL A 207 3.43 7.14 -20.04
C VAL A 207 2.13 6.33 -20.06
N GLN A 208 2.19 5.04 -20.38
CA GLN A 208 1.03 4.14 -20.33
C GLN A 208 0.49 3.98 -18.90
N TRP A 209 1.38 3.95 -17.91
CA TRP A 209 1.07 3.91 -16.49
C TRP A 209 0.33 5.16 -16.02
N VAL A 210 0.70 6.34 -16.55
CA VAL A 210 -0.07 7.57 -16.32
C VAL A 210 -1.46 7.48 -16.95
N ASP A 211 -1.57 6.93 -18.16
CA ASP A 211 -2.86 6.74 -18.86
C ASP A 211 -3.78 5.80 -18.06
N GLU A 212 -3.24 4.64 -17.67
CA GLU A 212 -3.94 3.64 -16.86
C GLU A 212 -4.36 4.21 -15.50
N TYR A 213 -3.47 4.92 -14.81
CA TYR A 213 -3.80 5.59 -13.55
C TYR A 213 -4.98 6.54 -13.72
N LEU A 214 -4.94 7.41 -14.74
CA LEU A 214 -5.99 8.41 -14.96
C LEU A 214 -7.33 7.74 -15.32
N TYR A 215 -7.31 6.63 -16.05
CA TYR A 215 -8.49 5.80 -16.26
C TYR A 215 -9.10 5.33 -14.94
N TYR A 216 -8.33 4.66 -14.08
CA TYR A 216 -8.86 4.13 -12.82
C TYR A 216 -9.20 5.20 -11.79
N ALA A 217 -8.43 6.29 -11.76
CA ALA A 217 -8.72 7.44 -10.91
C ALA A 217 -10.07 8.06 -11.31
N THR A 218 -10.30 8.34 -12.58
CA THR A 218 -11.52 9.04 -13.02
C THR A 218 -12.76 8.16 -13.08
N ASN A 219 -12.62 6.84 -13.25
CA ASN A 219 -13.76 5.91 -13.36
C ASN A 219 -14.08 5.17 -12.05
N TYR A 220 -13.09 4.94 -11.19
CA TYR A 220 -13.25 4.15 -9.95
C TYR A 220 -12.80 4.90 -8.71
N GLY A 221 -12.21 6.10 -8.87
CA GLY A 221 -11.76 6.92 -7.76
C GLY A 221 -10.51 6.40 -7.06
N VAL A 222 -9.73 5.56 -7.76
CA VAL A 222 -8.41 5.11 -7.29
C VAL A 222 -7.52 6.32 -7.03
N ARG A 223 -6.97 6.39 -5.82
CA ARG A 223 -6.16 7.53 -5.35
C ARG A 223 -4.71 7.17 -5.12
N GLU A 224 -4.45 5.96 -4.64
CA GLU A 224 -3.11 5.51 -4.26
C GLU A 224 -2.75 4.23 -5.00
N VAL A 225 -1.56 4.19 -5.60
CA VAL A 225 -1.06 3.05 -6.36
C VAL A 225 0.34 2.59 -5.95
N LEU A 226 0.64 1.31 -6.10
CA LEU A 226 1.96 0.73 -5.89
C LEU A 226 2.84 0.98 -7.12
N ASN A 227 4.09 1.36 -6.89
CA ASN A 227 5.04 1.69 -7.96
C ASN A 227 6.35 0.90 -7.80
N VAL A 228 6.88 0.39 -8.91
CA VAL A 228 8.00 -0.56 -8.96
C VAL A 228 9.13 -0.13 -9.89
N ASN A 229 8.94 0.95 -10.67
CA ASN A 229 9.89 1.37 -11.70
C ASN A 229 10.28 2.85 -11.52
N PRO A 230 11.58 3.19 -11.57
CA PRO A 230 12.04 4.58 -11.39
C PRO A 230 11.44 5.58 -12.39
N GLY A 231 11.18 5.16 -13.63
CA GLY A 231 10.56 6.00 -14.66
C GLY A 231 9.12 6.35 -14.34
N SER A 232 8.29 5.36 -13.94
CA SER A 232 6.92 5.62 -13.48
C SER A 232 6.89 6.35 -12.14
N VAL A 233 7.91 6.20 -11.28
CA VAL A 233 8.07 7.02 -10.07
C VAL A 233 8.24 8.49 -10.43
N LEU A 234 9.13 8.82 -11.39
CA LEU A 234 9.26 10.18 -11.89
C LEU A 234 7.95 10.69 -12.51
N ALA A 235 7.29 9.87 -13.33
CA ALA A 235 6.03 10.23 -13.97
C ALA A 235 4.92 10.53 -12.95
N GLY A 236 4.78 9.73 -11.89
CA GLY A 236 3.83 9.98 -10.81
C GLY A 236 4.11 11.28 -10.05
N MET A 237 5.38 11.60 -9.79
CA MET A 237 5.76 12.86 -9.16
C MET A 237 5.45 14.07 -10.05
N MET A 238 5.74 13.96 -11.35
CA MET A 238 5.40 14.99 -12.34
C MET A 238 3.88 15.20 -12.44
N LEU A 239 3.11 14.11 -12.51
CA LEU A 239 1.65 14.15 -12.55
C LEU A 239 1.08 14.89 -11.32
N TYR A 240 1.63 14.63 -10.13
CA TYR A 240 1.27 15.36 -8.92
C TYR A 240 1.64 16.83 -8.98
N ARG A 241 2.86 17.15 -9.43
CA ARG A 241 3.33 18.53 -9.59
C ARG A 241 2.47 19.33 -10.58
N LEU A 242 1.96 18.67 -11.61
CA LEU A 242 1.05 19.22 -12.63
C LEU A 242 -0.40 19.37 -12.17
N GLY A 243 -0.73 18.96 -10.94
CA GLY A 243 -2.01 19.27 -10.29
C GLY A 243 -2.97 18.09 -10.11
N VAL A 244 -2.63 16.88 -10.56
CA VAL A 244 -3.46 15.68 -10.34
C VAL A 244 -3.15 15.10 -8.96
N ASP A 245 -4.16 14.77 -8.16
CA ASP A 245 -4.01 14.36 -6.75
C ASP A 245 -3.68 12.87 -6.57
N ILE A 246 -2.73 12.38 -7.38
CA ILE A 246 -2.18 11.04 -7.25
C ILE A 246 -1.36 10.87 -5.97
N LYS A 247 -1.49 9.71 -5.34
CA LYS A 247 -0.51 9.18 -4.39
C LYS A 247 0.07 7.87 -4.91
N PHE A 248 1.32 7.60 -4.57
CA PHE A 248 1.89 6.28 -4.80
C PHE A 248 2.87 5.90 -3.70
N LYS A 249 3.00 4.59 -3.50
CA LYS A 249 4.03 4.01 -2.63
C LYS A 249 5.04 3.20 -3.42
N ILE A 250 6.25 3.10 -2.89
CA ILE A 250 7.31 2.27 -3.46
C ILE A 250 7.13 0.82 -3.02
N SER A 251 7.27 -0.10 -3.96
CA SER A 251 7.26 -1.54 -3.72
C SER A 251 8.59 -2.09 -3.23
N VAL A 252 8.54 -3.21 -2.52
CA VAL A 252 9.73 -3.93 -2.03
C VAL A 252 10.60 -4.42 -3.17
N PHE A 253 9.99 -4.74 -4.33
CA PHE A 253 10.69 -5.17 -5.53
C PHE A 253 11.65 -4.12 -6.11
N MET A 254 11.55 -2.86 -5.69
CA MET A 254 12.50 -1.82 -6.09
C MET A 254 13.82 -1.88 -5.31
N GLY A 255 13.90 -2.66 -4.22
CA GLY A 255 15.15 -2.92 -3.50
C GLY A 255 15.70 -1.74 -2.71
N THR A 256 14.84 -0.91 -2.11
CA THR A 256 15.18 0.23 -1.25
C THR A 256 15.78 -0.23 0.09
N ASP A 257 17.06 -0.59 0.06
CA ASP A 257 17.78 -1.33 1.11
C ASP A 257 18.68 -0.49 2.01
N ASN A 258 19.03 0.73 1.60
CA ASN A 258 19.98 1.56 2.33
C ASN A 258 19.68 3.07 2.20
N LEU A 259 20.36 3.86 3.04
CA LEU A 259 20.15 5.32 3.12
C LEU A 259 20.48 6.07 1.83
N TYR A 260 21.44 5.59 1.04
CA TYR A 260 21.79 6.23 -0.24
C TYR A 260 20.69 6.06 -1.26
N TYR A 261 20.09 4.86 -1.36
CA TYR A 261 18.92 4.65 -2.21
C TYR A 261 17.78 5.55 -1.72
N LEU A 262 17.46 5.49 -0.44
CA LEU A 262 16.36 6.27 0.14
C LEU A 262 16.55 7.78 -0.07
N PHE A 263 17.77 8.29 0.02
CA PHE A 263 18.08 9.68 -0.28
C PHE A 263 17.72 10.06 -1.73
N ILE A 264 18.01 9.21 -2.72
CA ILE A 264 17.64 9.47 -4.13
C ILE A 264 16.12 9.67 -4.25
N ILE A 265 15.34 8.79 -3.62
CA ILE A 265 13.88 8.85 -3.66
C ILE A 265 13.34 10.08 -2.92
N PHE A 266 13.87 10.39 -1.74
CA PHE A 266 13.46 11.58 -0.99
C PHE A 266 13.88 12.89 -1.67
N ALA A 267 15.07 12.94 -2.27
CA ALA A 267 15.51 14.08 -3.06
C ALA A 267 14.55 14.33 -4.23
N LEU A 268 14.17 13.27 -4.96
CA LEU A 268 13.18 13.39 -6.03
C LEU A 268 11.82 13.88 -5.52
N ALA A 269 11.34 13.32 -4.41
CA ALA A 269 10.09 13.74 -3.77
C ALA A 269 10.09 15.21 -3.36
N LYS A 270 11.25 15.74 -2.95
CA LYS A 270 11.45 17.15 -2.58
C LYS A 270 11.56 18.07 -3.79
N MET A 271 12.31 17.67 -4.81
CA MET A 271 12.48 18.46 -6.04
C MET A 271 11.16 18.66 -6.80
N LEU A 272 10.24 17.68 -6.71
CA LEU A 272 8.93 17.72 -7.39
C LEU A 272 7.74 17.94 -6.42
N ALA A 273 8.01 18.38 -5.19
CA ALA A 273 6.95 18.75 -4.27
C ALA A 273 6.12 19.93 -4.81
N ARG A 274 4.86 20.01 -4.37
CA ARG A 274 4.04 21.22 -4.56
C ARG A 274 4.53 22.33 -3.63
N GLU A 275 4.01 23.54 -3.83
CA GLU A 275 4.40 24.73 -3.06
C GLU A 275 4.12 24.61 -1.56
N ASP A 276 3.10 23.84 -1.18
CA ASP A 276 2.77 23.48 0.20
C ASP A 276 3.72 22.41 0.80
N GLY A 277 4.72 21.97 0.05
CA GLY A 277 5.66 20.92 0.43
C GLY A 277 5.10 19.50 0.37
N SER A 278 3.86 19.31 -0.10
CA SER A 278 3.26 17.99 -0.30
C SER A 278 3.89 17.25 -1.50
N THR A 279 3.88 15.92 -1.45
CA THR A 279 4.48 15.06 -2.49
C THR A 279 3.56 13.91 -2.86
N ALA A 280 3.72 13.35 -4.07
CA ALA A 280 2.97 12.18 -4.53
C ALA A 280 3.34 10.92 -3.75
N LEU A 281 4.58 10.83 -3.27
CA LEU A 281 5.08 9.69 -2.51
C LEU A 281 4.42 9.64 -1.13
N SER A 282 3.56 8.65 -0.92
CA SER A 282 2.83 8.44 0.33
C SER A 282 3.51 7.44 1.26
N GLY A 283 4.30 6.52 0.72
CA GLY A 283 4.96 5.47 1.51
C GLY A 283 6.08 4.78 0.77
N ILE A 284 6.97 4.12 1.53
CA ILE A 284 8.05 3.30 0.99
C ILE A 284 8.03 1.96 1.70
N ASN A 285 7.85 0.87 0.95
CA ASN A 285 8.31 -0.42 1.40
C ASN A 285 9.84 -0.38 1.47
N VAL A 286 10.40 -0.50 2.66
CA VAL A 286 11.84 -0.75 2.78
C VAL A 286 12.12 -2.21 2.43
N SER A 287 13.32 -2.48 1.87
CA SER A 287 13.74 -3.84 1.54
C SER A 287 13.79 -4.75 2.77
N ASN A 288 13.66 -6.05 2.57
CA ASN A 288 13.69 -7.06 3.63
C ASN A 288 15.07 -7.19 4.33
N SER A 289 16.12 -6.57 3.78
CA SER A 289 17.43 -6.45 4.45
C SER A 289 17.50 -5.33 5.51
N VAL A 290 16.53 -4.40 5.50
CA VAL A 290 16.51 -3.26 6.42
C VAL A 290 16.28 -3.72 7.86
N ASN A 291 17.12 -3.23 8.77
CA ASN A 291 17.07 -3.49 10.21
C ASN A 291 16.70 -2.23 11.00
N ALA A 292 16.48 -2.36 12.31
CA ALA A 292 16.15 -1.23 13.17
C ALA A 292 17.14 -0.06 13.08
N LYS A 293 18.45 -0.31 13.01
CA LYS A 293 19.46 0.77 12.86
C LYS A 293 19.21 1.60 11.59
N THR A 294 18.85 0.93 10.51
CA THR A 294 18.55 1.58 9.23
C THR A 294 17.21 2.31 9.28
N LEU A 295 16.19 1.75 9.97
CA LEU A 295 14.92 2.43 10.23
C LEU A 295 15.12 3.74 10.99
N LEU A 296 15.93 3.74 12.04
CA LEU A 296 16.26 4.93 12.84
C LEU A 296 16.92 6.02 11.99
N ALA A 297 17.94 5.65 11.21
CA ALA A 297 18.64 6.60 10.36
C ALA A 297 17.75 7.13 9.21
N MET A 298 16.90 6.28 8.63
CA MET A 298 15.91 6.70 7.63
C MET A 298 14.89 7.66 8.24
N ALA A 299 14.39 7.37 9.43
CA ALA A 299 13.42 8.23 10.13
C ALA A 299 14.02 9.63 10.39
N GLN A 300 15.28 9.69 10.82
CA GLN A 300 15.99 10.95 10.98
C GLN A 300 16.14 11.71 9.66
N MET A 301 16.65 11.06 8.61
CA MET A 301 16.78 11.69 7.28
C MET A 301 15.43 12.18 6.73
N ARG A 302 14.38 11.37 6.91
CA ARG A 302 13.01 11.73 6.51
C ARG A 302 12.52 12.97 7.27
N ARG A 303 12.81 13.08 8.57
CA ARG A 303 12.49 14.25 9.41
C ARG A 303 13.27 15.48 8.98
N ASP A 304 14.57 15.36 8.79
CA ASP A 304 15.47 16.47 8.37
C ASP A 304 15.06 17.04 7.01
N LEU A 305 14.57 16.17 6.12
CA LEU A 305 14.03 16.58 4.83
C LEU A 305 12.60 17.11 4.94
N GLY A 306 11.90 17.05 6.08
CA GLY A 306 10.52 17.51 6.23
C GLY A 306 9.49 16.63 5.51
N LEU A 307 9.72 15.31 5.53
CA LEU A 307 8.89 14.26 4.93
C LEU A 307 8.23 13.34 5.98
N GLU A 308 8.46 13.59 7.27
CA GLU A 308 8.03 12.70 8.37
C GLU A 308 6.53 12.41 8.39
N ASP A 309 5.71 13.43 8.17
CA ASP A 309 4.26 13.38 8.12
C ASP A 309 3.70 13.00 6.72
N LYS A 310 4.58 12.96 5.70
CA LYS A 310 4.19 12.83 4.28
C LYS A 310 4.47 11.45 3.70
N VAL A 311 5.59 10.84 4.10
CA VAL A 311 6.06 9.55 3.56
C VAL A 311 6.11 8.52 4.67
N ARG A 312 5.22 7.53 4.61
CA ARG A 312 5.18 6.41 5.57
C ARG A 312 6.36 5.47 5.37
N ILE A 313 6.95 5.01 6.46
CA ILE A 313 7.85 3.85 6.43
C ILE A 313 6.96 2.61 6.50
N GLU A 314 6.94 1.79 5.45
CA GLU A 314 6.12 0.59 5.41
C GLU A 314 7.03 -0.64 5.59
N HIS A 315 7.12 -1.12 6.84
CA HIS A 315 8.08 -2.14 7.24
C HIS A 315 7.43 -3.54 7.25
N HIS A 316 8.00 -4.48 6.49
CA HIS A 316 7.52 -5.87 6.52
C HIS A 316 7.88 -6.52 7.85
N ILE A 317 6.85 -6.91 8.60
CA ILE A 317 6.97 -7.66 9.84
C ILE A 317 7.13 -9.14 9.53
N THR A 318 6.23 -9.68 8.74
CA THR A 318 6.26 -11.04 8.21
C THR A 318 6.29 -10.98 6.69
N GLU A 319 6.93 -11.97 6.09
CA GLU A 319 7.01 -12.10 4.64
C GLU A 319 6.34 -13.38 4.14
N ALA A 320 6.01 -13.42 2.84
CA ALA A 320 5.60 -14.66 2.18
C ALA A 320 6.63 -15.76 2.48
N TYR A 321 6.16 -16.96 2.80
CA TYR A 321 7.03 -18.03 3.27
C TYR A 321 8.04 -18.48 2.19
N LYS A 322 7.62 -18.43 0.92
CA LYS A 322 8.43 -18.83 -0.24
C LYS A 322 8.83 -17.64 -1.13
N SER A 323 9.93 -17.84 -1.84
CA SER A 323 10.35 -17.09 -3.04
C SER A 323 10.78 -15.63 -2.88
N ILE A 324 10.66 -14.99 -1.71
CA ILE A 324 11.12 -13.60 -1.49
C ILE A 324 12.18 -13.41 -0.39
N VAL A 325 12.18 -14.26 0.64
CA VAL A 325 13.13 -14.20 1.76
C VAL A 325 13.55 -15.58 2.24
N ILE A 326 14.65 -15.63 2.99
CA ILE A 326 15.03 -16.81 3.78
C ILE A 326 14.20 -16.82 5.07
N GLN A 327 13.63 -17.97 5.41
CA GLN A 327 12.86 -18.17 6.65
C GLN A 327 13.75 -18.71 7.79
N PRO A 328 13.42 -18.43 9.07
CA PRO A 328 12.28 -17.63 9.54
C PRO A 328 12.51 -16.13 9.36
N TYR A 329 11.52 -15.43 8.81
CA TYR A 329 11.52 -13.98 8.67
C TYR A 329 10.41 -13.37 9.53
N CYS A 330 10.80 -12.78 10.66
CA CYS A 330 9.92 -11.98 11.51
C CYS A 330 10.70 -10.77 12.05
N ARG A 331 10.27 -9.56 11.70
CA ARG A 331 10.92 -8.28 12.06
C ARG A 331 10.10 -7.48 13.08
N ARG A 332 9.28 -8.16 13.87
CA ARG A 332 8.46 -7.54 14.91
C ARG A 332 9.33 -6.80 15.93
N ASP A 333 10.47 -7.36 16.31
CA ASP A 333 11.40 -6.69 17.25
C ASP A 333 12.01 -5.41 16.66
N ASP A 334 12.29 -5.38 15.35
CA ASP A 334 12.77 -4.16 14.69
C ASP A 334 11.72 -3.04 14.73
N LEU A 335 10.44 -3.38 14.50
CA LEU A 335 9.33 -2.44 14.64
C LEU A 335 9.22 -1.91 16.07
N LEU A 336 9.25 -2.80 17.06
CA LEU A 336 9.09 -2.41 18.46
C LEU A 336 10.22 -1.49 18.90
N LEU A 337 11.46 -1.79 18.51
CA LEU A 337 12.61 -0.93 18.75
C LEU A 337 12.47 0.43 18.05
N ALA A 338 11.96 0.46 16.82
CA ALA A 338 11.70 1.71 16.11
C ALA A 338 10.67 2.60 16.82
N VAL A 339 9.59 2.00 17.34
CA VAL A 339 8.54 2.71 18.09
C VAL A 339 9.05 3.17 19.47
N GLU A 340 9.86 2.36 20.17
CA GLU A 340 10.54 2.74 21.41
C GLU A 340 11.41 4.00 21.25
N HIS A 341 11.99 4.19 20.07
CA HIS A 341 12.77 5.39 19.71
C HIS A 341 11.92 6.55 19.17
N GLY A 342 10.60 6.44 19.25
CA GLY A 342 9.69 7.51 18.89
C GLY A 342 9.57 7.76 17.39
N ILE A 343 9.71 6.74 16.53
CA ILE A 343 9.49 6.91 15.08
C ILE A 343 7.99 6.97 14.77
N PRO A 344 7.44 8.11 14.31
CA PRO A 344 6.04 8.20 13.93
C PRO A 344 5.83 7.78 12.47
N ASN A 345 4.57 7.64 12.06
CA ASN A 345 4.19 7.42 10.65
C ASN A 345 4.93 6.21 10.02
N ILE A 346 4.85 5.08 10.71
CA ILE A 346 5.34 3.75 10.30
C ILE A 346 4.16 2.78 10.20
N SER A 347 4.20 1.84 9.27
CA SER A 347 3.27 0.70 9.23
C SER A 347 3.99 -0.62 9.51
N ALA A 348 3.24 -1.50 10.17
CA ALA A 348 3.54 -2.91 10.35
C ALA A 348 2.83 -3.69 9.24
N LYS A 349 3.58 -4.03 8.19
CA LYS A 349 3.06 -4.68 6.99
C LYS A 349 3.25 -6.19 7.07
N HIS A 350 2.16 -6.93 6.85
CA HIS A 350 2.15 -8.39 6.89
C HIS A 350 1.92 -8.92 5.47
N GLU A 351 2.96 -9.52 4.90
CA GLU A 351 2.92 -10.11 3.55
C GLU A 351 2.60 -11.61 3.60
N GLY A 352 2.94 -12.27 4.71
CA GLY A 352 2.63 -13.66 5.04
C GLY A 352 2.22 -13.80 6.51
N GLY A 353 1.91 -15.03 6.95
CA GLY A 353 1.73 -15.37 8.35
C GLY A 353 3.03 -15.39 9.14
N ASP A 354 2.92 -15.67 10.44
CA ASP A 354 4.10 -15.92 11.28
C ASP A 354 4.81 -17.22 10.80
N PRO A 355 6.15 -17.24 10.69
CA PRO A 355 6.88 -18.39 10.13
C PRO A 355 6.59 -19.73 10.83
N GLU A 356 6.37 -19.72 12.14
CA GLU A 356 6.05 -20.90 12.93
C GLU A 356 4.68 -21.51 12.61
N ASP A 357 3.78 -20.76 12.00
CA ASP A 357 2.48 -21.25 11.55
C ASP A 357 2.51 -21.63 10.08
N GLU A 358 3.13 -20.78 9.24
CA GLU A 358 3.28 -21.02 7.80
C GLU A 358 3.97 -22.36 7.51
N VAL A 359 5.02 -22.71 8.27
CA VAL A 359 5.75 -23.99 8.10
C VAL A 359 4.87 -25.24 8.28
N LYS A 360 3.71 -25.10 8.95
CA LYS A 360 2.77 -26.18 9.21
C LYS A 360 1.68 -26.31 8.13
N LEU A 361 1.61 -25.35 7.20
CA LEU A 361 0.59 -25.35 6.15
C LEU A 361 1.01 -26.28 5.02
N ASP A 362 0.04 -27.01 4.47
CA ASP A 362 0.23 -27.79 3.25
C ASP A 362 0.56 -26.88 2.07
N HIS A 363 -0.04 -25.68 2.04
CA HIS A 363 0.23 -24.61 1.08
C HIS A 363 0.66 -23.35 1.83
N PRO A 364 1.95 -23.20 2.17
CA PRO A 364 2.45 -21.97 2.77
C PRO A 364 2.47 -20.84 1.73
N SER A 365 2.38 -19.60 2.20
CA SER A 365 2.32 -18.43 1.31
C SER A 365 3.54 -18.34 0.38
N ASP A 366 3.29 -17.99 -0.88
CA ASP A 366 4.33 -17.72 -1.87
C ASP A 366 4.09 -16.35 -2.49
N ILE A 367 5.12 -15.50 -2.56
CA ILE A 367 5.00 -14.19 -3.21
C ILE A 367 4.61 -14.32 -4.70
N LEU A 368 4.92 -15.47 -5.31
CA LEU A 368 4.62 -15.73 -6.71
C LEU A 368 3.13 -15.95 -6.98
N ASP A 369 2.34 -16.32 -5.97
CA ASP A 369 0.88 -16.44 -6.09
C ASP A 369 0.21 -15.09 -6.46
N TYR A 370 0.92 -13.97 -6.29
CA TYR A 370 0.40 -12.64 -6.67
C TYR A 370 0.35 -12.39 -8.17
N PHE A 371 1.05 -13.19 -8.94
CA PHE A 371 1.11 -13.08 -10.40
C PHE A 371 0.19 -14.09 -11.09
N ARG A 372 -0.51 -14.92 -10.32
CA ARG A 372 -1.47 -15.90 -10.84
C ARG A 372 -2.78 -15.20 -11.19
N ALA A 373 -3.33 -15.54 -12.35
CA ALA A 373 -4.66 -15.10 -12.73
C ALA A 373 -5.72 -15.88 -11.94
N LYS A 374 -6.85 -15.26 -11.61
CA LYS A 374 -7.94 -15.90 -10.86
C LYS A 374 -8.39 -17.20 -11.53
N ALA A 375 -8.55 -17.19 -12.85
CA ALA A 375 -8.99 -18.37 -13.60
C ALA A 375 -8.03 -19.57 -13.41
N GLU A 376 -6.72 -19.33 -13.35
CA GLU A 376 -5.73 -20.38 -13.11
C GLU A 376 -5.76 -20.84 -11.64
N VAL A 377 -5.93 -19.92 -10.69
CA VAL A 377 -6.12 -20.26 -9.26
C VAL A 377 -7.37 -21.13 -9.06
N GLU A 378 -8.47 -20.82 -9.74
CA GLU A 378 -9.72 -21.58 -9.71
C GLU A 378 -9.56 -22.96 -10.36
N GLU A 379 -8.92 -23.03 -11.53
CA GLU A 379 -8.63 -24.31 -12.22
C GLU A 379 -7.72 -25.22 -11.39
N ALA A 380 -6.73 -24.65 -10.69
CA ALA A 380 -5.85 -25.38 -9.79
C ALA A 380 -6.52 -25.79 -8.46
N GLY A 381 -7.70 -25.26 -8.15
CA GLY A 381 -8.39 -25.49 -6.88
C GLY A 381 -7.66 -24.87 -5.67
N ASP A 382 -6.92 -23.78 -5.89
CA ASP A 382 -6.08 -23.16 -4.86
C ASP A 382 -6.75 -21.98 -4.14
N LEU A 383 -7.96 -21.58 -4.55
CA LEU A 383 -8.63 -20.38 -4.04
C LEU A 383 -8.76 -20.37 -2.50
N GLU A 384 -9.18 -21.50 -1.91
CA GLU A 384 -9.31 -21.65 -0.45
C GLU A 384 -7.96 -21.63 0.27
N LYS A 385 -6.91 -22.17 -0.36
CA LYS A 385 -5.54 -22.17 0.20
C LYS A 385 -4.98 -20.75 0.23
N LEU A 386 -5.20 -19.97 -0.84
CA LEU A 386 -4.76 -18.58 -0.89
C LEU A 386 -5.57 -17.70 0.07
N GLU A 387 -6.86 -17.97 0.25
CA GLU A 387 -7.65 -17.33 1.31
C GLU A 387 -7.11 -17.67 2.70
N GLN A 388 -6.75 -18.94 2.93
CA GLN A 388 -6.10 -19.34 4.19
C GLN A 388 -4.81 -18.56 4.41
N ASN A 389 -3.93 -18.44 3.40
CA ASN A 389 -2.73 -17.62 3.52
C ASN A 389 -3.05 -16.16 3.85
N TYR A 390 -4.08 -15.57 3.22
CA TYR A 390 -4.55 -14.23 3.55
C TYR A 390 -4.98 -14.10 5.03
N ILE A 391 -5.73 -15.07 5.56
CA ILE A 391 -6.13 -15.09 6.98
C ILE A 391 -4.93 -15.25 7.92
N TYR A 392 -3.88 -15.98 7.54
CA TYR A 392 -2.67 -16.05 8.36
C TYR A 392 -1.93 -14.71 8.48
N LYS A 393 -2.02 -13.83 7.47
CA LYS A 393 -1.54 -12.44 7.59
C LYS A 393 -2.33 -11.66 8.64
N HIS A 394 -3.65 -11.86 8.70
CA HIS A 394 -4.52 -11.26 9.70
C HIS A 394 -4.18 -11.73 11.12
N ILE A 395 -3.87 -13.01 11.29
CA ILE A 395 -3.42 -13.57 12.58
C ILE A 395 -2.09 -12.93 13.00
N ALA A 396 -1.10 -12.88 12.09
CA ALA A 396 0.20 -12.25 12.36
C ALA A 396 0.07 -10.75 12.71
N LEU A 397 -0.84 -10.04 12.04
CA LEU A 397 -1.16 -8.65 12.33
C LEU A 397 -1.73 -8.46 13.74
N ASN A 398 -2.65 -9.33 14.16
CA ASN A 398 -3.22 -9.26 15.50
C ASN A 398 -2.16 -9.56 16.57
N ARG A 399 -1.25 -10.51 16.34
CA ARG A 399 -0.10 -10.73 17.24
C ARG A 399 0.79 -9.50 17.34
N THR A 400 1.03 -8.79 16.24
CA THR A 400 1.75 -7.51 16.27
C THR A 400 1.00 -6.46 17.11
N ALA A 401 -0.32 -6.35 16.97
CA ALA A 401 -1.14 -5.44 17.78
C ALA A 401 -1.13 -5.80 19.27
N GLU A 402 -1.13 -7.10 19.61
CA GLU A 402 -0.97 -7.58 20.98
C GLU A 402 0.38 -7.20 21.57
N GLU A 403 1.48 -7.38 20.82
CA GLU A 403 2.83 -7.03 21.26
C GLU A 403 3.04 -5.52 21.46
N LEU A 404 2.45 -4.69 20.59
CA LEU A 404 2.40 -3.24 20.78
C LEU A 404 1.60 -2.89 22.05
N THR A 405 0.44 -3.52 22.24
CA THR A 405 -0.42 -3.32 23.41
C THR A 405 0.31 -3.66 24.71
N LYS A 406 1.01 -4.80 24.76
CA LYS A 406 1.78 -5.25 25.94
C LYS A 406 2.85 -4.24 26.37
N ARG A 407 3.40 -3.47 25.41
CA ARG A 407 4.42 -2.45 25.65
C ARG A 407 3.86 -1.02 25.81
N GLY A 408 2.54 -0.84 25.76
CA GLY A 408 1.91 0.48 25.87
C GLY A 408 2.01 1.34 24.61
N PHE A 409 2.27 0.73 23.45
CA PHE A 409 2.26 1.45 22.17
C PHE A 409 0.87 1.42 21.54
N SER A 410 0.50 2.52 20.88
CA SER A 410 -0.75 2.58 20.12
C SER A 410 -0.58 2.12 18.67
N PHE A 411 -1.70 1.96 17.98
CA PHE A 411 -1.77 1.51 16.60
C PHE A 411 -3.02 2.05 15.90
N VAL A 412 -2.99 2.05 14.57
CA VAL A 412 -4.11 2.43 13.70
C VAL A 412 -4.66 1.17 13.05
N ALA A 413 -5.81 0.71 13.57
CA ALA A 413 -6.68 -0.30 12.96
C ALA A 413 -7.76 0.37 12.09
N ALA A 414 -8.69 -0.40 11.53
CA ALA A 414 -9.86 0.09 10.81
C ALA A 414 -10.73 1.02 11.68
N THR A 415 -10.51 2.34 11.57
CA THR A 415 -11.05 3.34 12.51
C THR A 415 -12.58 3.46 12.48
N GLY A 416 -13.20 3.05 11.38
CA GLY A 416 -14.65 2.99 11.23
C GLY A 416 -15.29 1.78 11.89
N LEU A 417 -14.51 0.74 12.21
CA LEU A 417 -15.00 -0.50 12.83
C LEU A 417 -14.68 -0.57 14.33
N HIS A 418 -13.51 -0.07 14.74
CA HIS A 418 -13.03 -0.17 16.12
C HIS A 418 -13.15 1.17 16.85
N SER A 419 -14.19 1.32 17.67
CA SER A 419 -14.35 2.53 18.49
C SER A 419 -13.22 2.65 19.52
N ARG A 420 -12.80 3.89 19.80
CA ARG A 420 -11.85 4.19 20.89
C ARG A 420 -12.45 3.92 22.26
#